data_AF-A0A6B2LK44-F1
#
_entry.id   AF-A0A6B2LK44-F1
#
_cell.length_a   1.000
_cell.length_b   1.000
_cell.length_c   1.000
_cell.angle_alpha   90.00
_cell.angle_beta   90.00
_cell.angle_gamma   90.00
#
_symmetry.space_group_name_H-M   'P 1'
#
loop_
_entity.id
_entity.type
_entity.pdbx_description
1 polymer ?
#
loop_
_entity_poly.entity_id
_entity_poly.type
_entity_poly.pdbx_seq_one_letter_code
_entity_poly.pdbx_strand_id
1 'polypeptide(L)'
;MKHVSVGPNGELWGVNSADDIYYKRNESTDWQRLDGKLKQIEIGNGGHVVGVNASDDIFVREGITPDTPTGKSWRHLDGKLKYISVGFDGRLWGVNSANMIYYRSGVNGPWVQIDGALTQLSVAHTGEVWGVNAQDQIFVRKNVTPDNPRGDGWELVDGLLKHVHANNNGIYGVNRGNQIYY
;
A
#
# COMPACT_ATOMS: atom_id res chain seq x y z
N MET A 1 -12.21 12.50 -1.02
CA MET A 1 -11.12 11.51 -1.16
C MET A 1 -11.58 10.21 -0.53
N LYS A 2 -11.27 9.06 -1.11
CA LYS A 2 -11.59 7.74 -0.54
C LYS A 2 -10.36 6.96 -0.07
N HIS A 3 -9.18 7.31 -0.60
CA HIS A 3 -7.89 6.80 -0.13
C HIS A 3 -6.85 7.90 -0.31
N VAL A 4 -5.95 8.04 0.66
CA VAL A 4 -4.86 9.01 0.66
C VAL A 4 -3.63 8.35 1.28
N SER A 5 -2.47 8.67 0.73
CA SER A 5 -1.15 8.24 1.21
C SER A 5 -0.25 9.47 1.30
N VAL A 6 0.62 9.47 2.32
CA VAL A 6 1.56 10.56 2.59
C VAL A 6 2.95 10.10 2.20
N GLY A 7 3.64 10.89 1.39
CA GLY A 7 4.99 10.63 0.94
C GLY A 7 6.06 11.11 1.93
N PRO A 8 7.32 10.71 1.70
CA PRO A 8 8.45 11.01 2.57
C PRO A 8 8.69 12.50 2.83
N ASN A 9 8.32 13.38 1.90
CA ASN A 9 8.56 14.82 2.00
C ASN A 9 7.29 15.60 2.36
N GLY A 10 6.25 14.91 2.85
CA GLY A 10 4.95 15.49 3.20
C GLY A 10 4.02 15.74 2.01
N GLU A 11 4.41 15.32 0.80
CA GLU A 11 3.51 15.30 -0.34
C GLU A 11 2.38 14.29 -0.13
N LEU A 12 1.22 14.55 -0.73
CA LEU A 12 0.07 13.68 -0.66
C LEU A 12 -0.28 13.17 -2.04
N TRP A 13 -0.59 11.87 -2.11
CA TRP A 13 -1.29 11.29 -3.25
C TRP A 13 -2.60 10.71 -2.74
N GLY A 14 -3.65 10.82 -3.53
CA GLY A 14 -4.89 10.19 -3.17
C GLY A 14 -5.84 10.06 -4.33
N VAL A 15 -6.91 9.33 -4.08
CA VAL A 15 -7.95 9.06 -5.07
C VAL A 15 -9.31 9.44 -4.52
N ASN A 16 -10.21 9.92 -5.38
CA ASN A 16 -11.58 10.26 -5.02
C ASN A 16 -12.56 9.10 -5.28
N SER A 17 -13.85 9.32 -5.02
CA SER A 17 -14.90 8.30 -5.25
C SER A 17 -15.07 7.91 -6.73
N ALA A 18 -14.69 8.79 -7.65
CA ALA A 18 -14.71 8.57 -9.09
C ALA A 18 -13.39 7.98 -9.64
N ASP A 19 -12.51 7.47 -8.76
CA ASP A 19 -11.18 6.95 -9.07
C ASP A 19 -10.19 7.97 -9.66
N ASP A 20 -10.51 9.27 -9.65
CA ASP A 20 -9.56 10.29 -10.10
C ASP A 20 -8.40 10.40 -9.12
N ILE A 21 -7.20 10.52 -9.68
CA ILE A 21 -5.94 10.60 -8.95
C ILE A 21 -5.60 12.07 -8.73
N TYR A 22 -5.17 12.40 -7.52
CA TYR A 22 -4.73 13.73 -7.14
C TYR A 22 -3.39 13.68 -6.43
N TYR A 23 -2.59 14.70 -6.69
CA TYR A 23 -1.34 14.99 -6.03
C TYR A 23 -1.45 16.36 -5.34
N LYS A 24 -0.91 16.48 -4.14
CA LYS A 24 -0.73 17.76 -3.45
C LYS A 24 0.70 17.84 -2.94
N ARG A 25 1.41 18.91 -3.31
CA ARG A 25 2.75 19.21 -2.80
C ARG A 25 2.66 19.52 -1.30
N ASN A 26 3.72 19.20 -0.55
CA ASN A 26 3.82 19.60 0.85
C ASN A 26 3.59 21.12 1.00
N GLU A 27 2.91 21.51 2.09
CA GLU A 27 2.53 22.90 2.42
C GLU A 27 1.61 23.61 1.42
N SER A 28 1.23 22.98 0.30
CA SER A 28 0.24 23.50 -0.63
C SER A 28 -1.18 23.21 -0.15
N THR A 29 -2.14 24.06 -0.50
CA THR A 29 -3.57 23.78 -0.36
C THR A 29 -4.18 23.11 -1.60
N ASP A 30 -3.47 23.15 -2.72
CA ASP A 30 -4.05 22.86 -4.02
C ASP A 30 -3.77 21.42 -4.44
N TRP A 31 -4.84 20.72 -4.80
CA TRP A 31 -4.76 19.38 -5.35
C TRP A 31 -4.70 19.47 -6.88
N GLN A 32 -3.61 18.96 -7.45
CA GLN A 32 -3.46 18.74 -8.88
C GLN A 32 -4.07 17.39 -9.25
N ARG A 33 -5.05 17.38 -10.15
CA ARG A 33 -5.53 16.13 -10.77
C ARG A 33 -4.48 15.60 -11.74
N LEU A 34 -4.26 14.30 -11.70
CA LEU A 34 -3.37 13.58 -12.61
C LEU A 34 -4.16 12.63 -13.51
N ASP A 35 -3.57 12.27 -14.64
CA ASP A 35 -4.17 11.30 -15.57
C ASP A 35 -4.19 9.89 -14.97
N GLY A 36 -5.20 9.11 -15.38
CA GLY A 36 -5.42 7.74 -14.94
C GLY A 36 -6.57 7.61 -13.94
N LYS A 37 -6.88 6.37 -13.58
CA LYS A 37 -7.93 6.01 -12.64
C LYS A 37 -7.44 4.92 -11.68
N LEU A 38 -7.49 5.18 -10.39
CA LEU A 38 -7.10 4.23 -9.35
C LEU A 38 -8.13 4.23 -8.22
N LYS A 39 -8.41 3.06 -7.66
CA LYS A 39 -9.28 2.91 -6.49
C LYS A 39 -8.52 2.97 -5.16
N GLN A 40 -7.22 2.67 -5.19
CA GLN A 40 -6.29 2.76 -4.08
C GLN A 40 -4.90 3.14 -4.59
N ILE A 41 -4.17 3.94 -3.82
CA ILE A 41 -2.84 4.44 -4.16
C ILE A 41 -1.96 4.45 -2.91
N GLU A 42 -0.68 4.15 -3.04
CA GLU A 42 0.27 4.17 -1.95
C GLU A 42 1.61 4.75 -2.39
N ILE A 43 2.25 5.47 -1.48
CA ILE A 43 3.58 6.03 -1.65
C ILE A 43 4.49 5.37 -0.63
N GLY A 44 5.57 4.74 -1.10
CA GLY A 44 6.63 4.22 -0.24
C GLY A 44 7.65 5.31 0.06
N ASN A 45 8.38 5.16 1.16
CA ASN A 45 9.39 6.14 1.62
C ASN A 45 10.52 6.42 0.60
N GLY A 46 10.74 5.52 -0.37
CA GLY A 46 11.67 5.73 -1.49
C GLY A 46 11.10 6.57 -2.64
N GLY A 47 9.93 7.18 -2.49
CA GLY A 47 9.24 7.91 -3.56
C GLY A 47 8.53 7.00 -4.58
N HIS A 48 8.43 5.70 -4.29
CA HIS A 48 7.74 4.74 -5.14
C HIS A 48 6.23 4.89 -4.99
N VAL A 49 5.54 5.32 -6.04
CA VAL A 49 4.08 5.43 -6.04
C VAL A 49 3.50 4.25 -6.80
N VAL A 50 2.65 3.48 -6.14
CA VAL A 50 1.94 2.33 -6.72
C VAL A 50 0.44 2.46 -6.46
N GLY A 51 -0.37 1.77 -7.24
CA GLY A 51 -1.79 1.71 -6.99
C GLY A 51 -2.50 0.65 -7.82
N VAL A 52 -3.77 0.46 -7.52
CA VAL A 52 -4.64 -0.48 -8.23
C VAL A 52 -5.91 0.21 -8.71
N ASN A 53 -6.44 -0.20 -9.87
CA ASN A 53 -7.67 0.34 -10.44
C ASN A 53 -8.92 -0.50 -10.07
N ALA A 54 -10.08 -0.08 -10.57
CA ALA A 54 -11.35 -0.79 -10.36
C ALA A 54 -11.33 -2.25 -10.85
N SER A 55 -10.55 -2.55 -11.89
CA SER A 55 -10.37 -3.86 -12.51
C SER A 55 -9.26 -4.71 -11.87
N ASP A 56 -8.76 -4.31 -10.69
CA ASP A 56 -7.62 -4.91 -9.99
C ASP A 56 -6.28 -4.86 -10.76
N ASP A 57 -6.18 -4.08 -11.85
CA ASP A 57 -4.90 -3.86 -12.53
C ASP A 57 -3.96 -3.05 -11.63
N ILE A 58 -2.68 -3.36 -11.71
CA ILE A 58 -1.64 -2.80 -10.84
C ILE A 58 -0.80 -1.83 -11.65
N PHE A 59 -0.52 -0.65 -11.09
CA PHE A 59 0.28 0.37 -11.75
C PHE A 59 1.36 0.92 -10.82
N VAL A 60 2.51 1.26 -11.42
CA VAL A 60 3.58 2.05 -10.79
C VAL A 60 3.72 3.37 -11.52
N ARG A 61 3.95 4.46 -10.78
CA ARG A 61 4.27 5.77 -11.36
C ARG A 61 5.75 5.85 -11.70
N GLU A 62 6.06 6.26 -12.92
CA GLU A 62 7.43 6.39 -13.41
C GLU A 62 7.85 7.84 -13.59
N GLY A 63 9.16 8.07 -13.55
CA GLY A 63 9.77 9.38 -13.82
C GLY A 63 9.59 10.40 -12.70
N ILE A 64 9.29 9.96 -11.48
CA ILE A 64 9.31 10.82 -10.29
C ILE A 64 10.76 11.22 -10.01
N THR A 65 11.02 12.53 -10.01
CA THR A 65 12.31 13.13 -9.66
C THR A 65 12.05 14.42 -8.86
N PRO A 66 13.07 15.02 -8.22
CA PRO A 66 12.91 16.33 -7.57
C PRO A 66 12.34 17.41 -8.51
N ASP A 67 12.73 17.39 -9.79
CA ASP A 67 12.24 18.32 -10.81
C ASP A 67 10.87 17.94 -11.39
N THR A 68 10.47 16.67 -11.28
CA THR A 68 9.20 16.13 -11.78
C THR A 68 8.49 15.34 -10.68
N PRO A 69 7.97 16.01 -9.63
CA PRO A 69 7.47 15.32 -8.42
C PRO A 69 6.19 14.51 -8.66
N THR A 70 5.43 14.81 -9.72
CA THR A 70 4.26 14.04 -10.12
C THR A 70 4.60 12.88 -11.05
N GLY A 71 5.86 12.70 -11.43
CA GLY A 71 6.27 11.73 -12.44
C GLY A 71 5.71 12.01 -13.84
N LYS A 72 5.94 11.09 -14.77
CA LYS A 72 5.61 11.24 -16.20
C LYS A 72 4.48 10.33 -16.65
N SER A 73 4.50 9.06 -16.26
CA SER A 73 3.60 8.04 -16.78
C SER A 73 3.25 6.99 -15.74
N TRP A 74 2.18 6.24 -16.00
CA TRP A 74 1.85 5.01 -15.30
C TRP A 74 2.32 3.82 -16.12
N ARG A 75 3.04 2.89 -15.50
CA ARG A 75 3.37 1.59 -16.09
C ARG A 75 2.52 0.50 -15.45
N HIS A 76 1.88 -0.30 -16.29
CA HIS A 76 1.13 -1.47 -15.86
C HIS A 76 2.08 -2.57 -15.38
N LEU A 77 1.75 -3.20 -14.26
CA LEU A 77 2.43 -4.36 -13.72
C LEU A 77 1.54 -5.59 -13.93
N ASP A 78 2.15 -6.73 -14.24
CA ASP A 78 1.48 -8.03 -14.32
C ASP A 78 0.76 -8.39 -13.01
N GLY A 79 -0.25 -9.25 -13.08
CA GLY A 79 -1.05 -9.69 -11.94
C GLY A 79 -2.30 -8.85 -11.69
N LYS A 80 -3.04 -9.21 -10.62
CA LYS A 80 -4.28 -8.55 -10.20
C LYS A 80 -4.33 -8.43 -8.68
N LEU A 81 -4.48 -7.21 -8.18
CA LEU A 81 -4.59 -6.93 -6.74
C LEU A 81 -5.71 -5.93 -6.48
N LYS A 82 -6.44 -6.13 -5.37
CA LYS A 82 -7.45 -5.18 -4.89
C LYS A 82 -6.88 -4.14 -3.94
N TYR A 83 -5.71 -4.43 -3.36
CA TYR A 83 -4.98 -3.55 -2.44
C TYR A 83 -3.48 -3.84 -2.55
N ILE A 84 -2.66 -2.80 -2.60
CA ILE A 84 -1.20 -2.89 -2.67
C ILE A 84 -0.54 -1.97 -1.65
N SER A 85 0.58 -2.42 -1.11
CA SER A 85 1.45 -1.66 -0.21
C SER A 85 2.92 -1.80 -0.62
N VAL A 86 3.71 -0.77 -0.33
CA VAL A 86 5.11 -0.66 -0.77
C VAL A 86 6.01 -0.31 0.41
N GLY A 87 7.01 -1.17 0.63
CA GLY A 87 8.06 -0.93 1.63
C GLY A 87 9.06 0.14 1.18
N PHE A 88 9.88 0.62 2.13
CA PHE A 88 10.90 1.65 1.87
C PHE A 88 11.91 1.23 0.79
N ASP A 89 12.19 -0.07 0.69
CA ASP A 89 13.13 -0.69 -0.23
C ASP A 89 12.51 -0.99 -1.61
N GLY A 90 11.27 -0.53 -1.85
CA GLY A 90 10.54 -0.74 -3.09
C GLY A 90 9.93 -2.14 -3.23
N ARG A 91 10.05 -3.01 -2.22
CA ARG A 91 9.37 -4.30 -2.20
C ARG A 91 7.87 -4.08 -2.05
N LEU A 92 7.09 -4.90 -2.75
CA LEU A 92 5.64 -4.76 -2.81
C LEU A 92 4.97 -5.94 -2.12
N TRP A 93 3.92 -5.63 -1.40
CA TRP A 93 2.97 -6.61 -0.88
C TRP A 93 1.57 -6.24 -1.36
N GLY A 94 0.72 -7.24 -1.54
CA GLY A 94 -0.67 -6.95 -1.85
C GLY A 94 -1.57 -8.14 -1.68
N VAL A 95 -2.88 -7.86 -1.78
CA VAL A 95 -3.93 -8.87 -1.74
C VAL A 95 -4.81 -8.76 -2.96
N ASN A 96 -5.27 -9.89 -3.49
CA ASN A 96 -6.22 -9.91 -4.61
C ASN A 96 -7.68 -10.02 -4.15
N SER A 97 -8.61 -10.04 -5.12
CA SER A 97 -10.04 -10.18 -4.86
C SER A 97 -10.43 -11.44 -4.09
N ALA A 98 -9.66 -12.52 -4.25
CA ALA A 98 -9.82 -13.79 -3.52
C ALA A 98 -9.12 -13.80 -2.13
N ASN A 99 -8.66 -12.66 -1.63
CA ASN A 99 -7.89 -12.51 -0.38
C ASN A 99 -6.52 -13.21 -0.39
N MET A 100 -6.03 -13.69 -1.53
CA MET A 100 -4.70 -14.29 -1.63
C MET A 100 -3.63 -13.21 -1.54
N ILE A 101 -2.54 -13.51 -0.82
CA ILE A 101 -1.47 -12.56 -0.50
C ILE A 101 -0.31 -12.78 -1.47
N TYR A 102 0.29 -11.68 -1.93
CA TYR A 102 1.42 -11.73 -2.84
C TYR A 102 2.52 -10.77 -2.40
N TYR A 103 3.75 -11.21 -2.60
CA TYR A 103 4.97 -10.45 -2.43
C TYR A 103 5.66 -10.28 -3.79
N ARG A 104 6.32 -9.14 -4.00
CA ARG A 104 7.15 -8.90 -5.19
C ARG A 104 8.43 -8.16 -4.80
N SER A 105 9.56 -8.70 -5.23
CA SER A 105 10.89 -8.13 -4.99
C SER A 105 11.17 -6.95 -5.95
N GLY A 106 10.45 -5.85 -5.74
CA GLY A 106 10.53 -4.65 -6.57
C GLY A 106 9.71 -4.73 -7.86
N VAL A 107 9.45 -3.58 -8.46
CA VAL A 107 8.55 -3.41 -9.63
C VAL A 107 8.93 -4.21 -10.88
N ASN A 108 10.12 -4.79 -10.92
CA ASN A 108 10.63 -5.62 -12.01
C ASN A 108 10.75 -7.11 -11.65
N GLY A 109 10.58 -7.48 -10.37
CA GLY A 109 10.59 -8.88 -9.93
C GLY A 109 9.28 -9.60 -10.28
N PRO A 110 9.20 -10.93 -10.13
CA PRO A 110 7.95 -11.67 -10.24
C PRO A 110 7.12 -11.58 -8.96
N TRP A 111 5.79 -11.78 -9.07
CA TRP A 111 4.94 -12.03 -7.92
C TRP A 111 5.16 -13.44 -7.37
N VAL A 112 5.21 -13.53 -6.04
CA VAL A 112 5.30 -14.78 -5.29
C VAL A 112 4.12 -14.83 -4.33
N GLN A 113 3.32 -15.89 -4.41
CA GLN A 113 2.22 -16.09 -3.47
C GLN A 113 2.76 -16.37 -2.07
N ILE A 114 2.16 -15.73 -1.08
CA ILE A 114 2.41 -15.92 0.34
C ILE A 114 1.21 -16.63 0.96
N ASP A 115 1.48 -17.51 1.91
CA ASP A 115 0.48 -18.24 2.66
C ASP A 115 -0.43 -17.31 3.47
N GLY A 116 -1.67 -17.75 3.69
CA GLY A 116 -2.69 -16.99 4.43
C GLY A 116 -3.72 -16.29 3.53
N ALA A 117 -4.64 -15.58 4.17
CA ALA A 117 -5.68 -14.82 3.49
C ALA A 117 -5.97 -13.50 4.22
N LEU A 118 -5.83 -12.38 3.52
CA LEU A 118 -6.03 -11.03 4.06
C LEU A 118 -6.92 -10.21 3.12
N THR A 119 -7.69 -9.29 3.70
CA THR A 119 -8.52 -8.33 2.96
C THR A 119 -7.79 -7.03 2.71
N GLN A 120 -6.82 -6.68 3.57
CA GLN A 120 -5.95 -5.51 3.44
C GLN A 120 -4.63 -5.77 4.21
N LEU A 121 -3.55 -5.14 3.76
CA LEU A 121 -2.25 -5.16 4.42
C LEU A 121 -1.53 -3.81 4.31
N SER A 122 -0.52 -3.61 5.14
CA SER A 122 0.37 -2.45 5.15
C SER A 122 1.78 -2.89 5.50
N VAL A 123 2.75 -2.33 4.78
CA VAL A 123 4.19 -2.54 5.00
C VAL A 123 4.75 -1.31 5.71
N ALA A 124 5.32 -1.52 6.89
CA ALA A 124 6.04 -0.48 7.61
C ALA A 124 7.37 -0.15 6.91
N HIS A 125 7.92 1.01 7.23
CA HIS A 125 9.23 1.43 6.74
C HIS A 125 10.38 0.55 7.25
N THR A 126 10.21 -0.21 8.34
CA THR A 126 11.19 -1.19 8.82
C THR A 126 11.09 -2.54 8.10
N GLY A 127 10.12 -2.69 7.19
CA GLY A 127 9.82 -3.93 6.48
C GLY A 127 8.77 -4.80 7.18
N GLU A 128 8.36 -4.47 8.39
CA GLU A 128 7.31 -5.20 9.10
C GLU A 128 5.98 -5.15 8.33
N VAL A 129 5.27 -6.28 8.25
CA VAL A 129 4.03 -6.37 7.47
C VAL A 129 2.88 -6.72 8.40
N TRP A 130 1.86 -5.88 8.37
CA TRP A 130 0.61 -6.08 9.10
C TRP A 130 -0.55 -6.24 8.13
N GLY A 131 -1.57 -6.98 8.55
CA GLY A 131 -2.78 -7.09 7.78
C GLY A 131 -3.98 -7.52 8.58
N VAL A 132 -5.13 -7.42 7.95
CA VAL A 132 -6.42 -7.85 8.50
C VAL A 132 -7.10 -8.81 7.55
N ASN A 133 -7.86 -9.77 8.08
CA ASN A 133 -8.62 -10.73 7.27
C ASN A 133 -10.13 -10.36 7.19
N ALA A 134 -10.93 -11.25 6.59
CA ALA A 134 -12.37 -11.03 6.43
C ALA A 134 -13.17 -11.12 7.74
N GLN A 135 -12.55 -11.67 8.79
CA GLN A 135 -13.08 -11.76 10.15
C GLN A 135 -12.60 -10.58 11.02
N ASP A 136 -11.95 -9.58 10.42
CA ASP A 136 -11.31 -8.44 11.09
C ASP A 136 -10.16 -8.82 12.04
N GLN A 137 -9.68 -10.06 11.99
CA GLN A 137 -8.54 -10.49 12.80
C GLN A 137 -7.27 -9.82 12.29
N ILE A 138 -6.42 -9.40 13.22
CA ILE A 138 -5.17 -8.69 12.95
C ILE A 138 -4.04 -9.70 12.90
N PHE A 139 -3.15 -9.58 11.92
CA PHE A 139 -1.97 -10.41 11.81
C PHE A 139 -0.72 -9.58 11.57
N VAL A 140 0.39 -10.00 12.16
CA VAL A 140 1.74 -9.52 11.86
C VAL A 140 2.55 -10.64 11.20
N ARG A 141 3.35 -10.30 10.18
CA ARG A 141 4.24 -11.25 9.51
C ARG A 141 5.54 -11.39 10.31
N LYS A 142 5.83 -12.60 10.76
CA LYS A 142 7.02 -12.90 11.57
C LYS A 142 8.30 -12.95 10.74
N ASN A 143 9.40 -12.54 11.36
CA ASN A 143 10.77 -12.69 10.86
C ASN A 143 11.01 -12.05 9.48
N VAL A 144 10.32 -10.94 9.19
CA VAL A 144 10.62 -10.15 7.99
C VAL A 144 11.94 -9.41 8.22
N THR A 145 12.97 -9.74 7.43
CA THR A 145 14.30 -9.14 7.51
C THR A 145 14.83 -8.81 6.10
N PRO A 146 15.92 -8.04 5.96
CA PRO A 146 16.53 -7.81 4.65
C PRO A 146 16.89 -9.10 3.89
N ASP A 147 17.37 -10.12 4.61
CA ASP A 147 17.76 -11.44 4.07
C ASP A 147 16.57 -12.40 3.93
N ASN A 148 15.51 -12.20 4.73
CA ASN A 148 14.25 -12.93 4.64
C ASN A 148 13.06 -11.97 4.43
N PRO A 149 12.91 -11.36 3.25
CA PRO A 149 11.94 -10.30 3.02
C PRO A 149 10.48 -10.78 2.98
N ARG A 150 10.25 -12.10 2.97
CA ARG A 150 8.91 -12.71 2.99
C ARG A 150 8.46 -13.10 4.39
N GLY A 151 9.40 -13.21 5.33
CA GLY A 151 9.14 -13.75 6.66
C GLY A 151 8.64 -15.21 6.63
N ASP A 152 8.36 -15.74 7.81
CA ASP A 152 8.18 -17.19 8.01
C ASP A 152 6.74 -17.61 8.28
N GLY A 153 5.84 -16.66 8.54
CA GLY A 153 4.44 -16.97 8.83
C GLY A 153 3.71 -15.80 9.46
N TRP A 154 2.40 -15.95 9.61
CA TRP A 154 1.55 -14.97 10.28
C TRP A 154 1.38 -15.30 11.77
N GLU A 155 1.34 -14.26 12.60
CA GLU A 155 0.99 -14.32 14.02
C GLU A 155 -0.28 -13.52 14.26
N LEU A 156 -1.25 -14.12 14.96
CA LEU A 156 -2.49 -13.46 15.34
C LEU A 156 -2.21 -12.47 16.47
N VAL A 157 -2.72 -11.25 16.32
CA VAL A 157 -2.66 -10.21 17.34
C VAL A 157 -4.06 -9.96 17.88
N ASP A 158 -4.17 -9.86 19.21
CA ASP A 158 -5.45 -9.61 19.87
C ASP A 158 -6.06 -8.28 19.41
N GLY A 159 -7.36 -8.32 19.13
CA GLY A 159 -8.12 -7.16 18.63
C GLY A 159 -8.81 -7.46 17.31
N LEU A 160 -9.64 -6.50 16.88
CA LEU A 160 -10.39 -6.59 15.62
C LEU A 160 -10.33 -5.25 14.87
N LEU A 161 -9.77 -5.27 13.67
CA LEU A 161 -9.63 -4.12 12.79
C LEU A 161 -10.07 -4.49 11.37
N LYS A 162 -10.72 -3.55 10.68
CA LYS A 162 -11.08 -3.69 9.26
C LYS A 162 -10.05 -3.06 8.32
N HIS A 163 -9.11 -2.27 8.87
CA HIS A 163 -8.01 -1.66 8.14
C HIS A 163 -6.88 -1.34 9.12
N VAL A 164 -5.64 -1.61 8.69
CA VAL A 164 -4.41 -1.34 9.43
C VAL A 164 -3.44 -0.52 8.59
N HIS A 165 -2.68 0.35 9.24
CA HIS A 165 -1.59 1.10 8.64
C HIS A 165 -0.38 1.08 9.59
N ALA A 166 0.73 0.52 9.10
CA ALA A 166 1.97 0.41 9.85
C ALA A 166 2.94 1.51 9.41
N ASN A 167 3.54 2.22 10.37
CA ASN A 167 4.63 3.17 10.11
C ASN A 167 5.71 3.08 11.19
N ASN A 168 6.73 3.94 11.12
CA ASN A 168 7.85 3.94 12.08
C ASN A 168 7.44 4.23 13.53
N ASN A 169 6.27 4.82 13.76
CA ASN A 169 5.82 5.29 15.06
C ASN A 169 4.75 4.39 15.68
N GLY A 170 4.29 3.36 14.97
CA GLY A 170 3.30 2.41 15.48
C GLY A 170 2.36 1.87 14.42
N ILE A 171 1.38 1.11 14.90
CA ILE A 171 0.34 0.47 14.12
C ILE A 171 -0.97 1.18 14.41
N TYR A 172 -1.53 1.78 13.38
CA TYR A 172 -2.82 2.47 13.45
C TYR A 172 -3.87 1.61 12.79
N GLY A 173 -5.10 1.68 13.25
CA GLY A 173 -6.18 1.01 12.55
C GLY A 173 -7.56 1.47 12.92
N VAL A 174 -8.52 1.02 12.13
CA VAL A 174 -9.94 1.28 12.37
C VAL A 174 -10.71 -0.02 12.47
N ASN A 175 -11.63 -0.11 13.41
CA ASN A 175 -12.52 -1.27 13.55
C ASN A 175 -13.85 -1.10 12.78
N ARG A 176 -14.72 -2.11 12.82
CA ARG A 176 -16.07 -2.04 12.22
C ARG A 176 -16.92 -0.88 12.75
N GLY A 177 -16.75 -0.52 14.01
CA GLY A 177 -17.40 0.63 14.66
C GLY A 177 -16.84 1.99 14.26
N ASN A 178 -15.88 2.07 13.32
CA ASN A 178 -15.17 3.29 12.93
C ASN A 178 -14.36 3.93 14.08
N GLN A 179 -14.04 3.17 15.13
CA GLN A 179 -13.15 3.62 16.20
C GLN A 179 -11.71 3.48 15.73
N ILE A 180 -10.89 4.48 16.06
CA ILE A 180 -9.46 4.55 15.72
C ILE A 180 -8.64 4.00 16.90
N TYR A 181 -7.65 3.19 16.59
CA TYR A 181 -6.68 2.61 17.53
C TYR A 181 -5.25 2.96 17.08
N TYR A 182 -4.34 3.10 18.05
CA TYR A 182 -2.92 3.43 17.87
C TYR A 182 -2.08 2.80 18.98
#